data_AF-A0A845M849-F1
#
_entry.id   AF-A0A845M849-F1
#
_cell.length_a   1.000
_cell.length_b   1.000
_cell.length_c   1.000
_cell.angle_alpha   90.00
_cell.angle_beta   90.00
_cell.angle_gamma   90.00
#
_symmetry.space_group_name_H-M   'P 1'
#
loop_
_entity.id
_entity.type
_entity.pdbx_description
1 polymer ?
#
loop_
_entity_poly.entity_id
_entity_poly.type
_entity_poly.pdbx_seq_one_letter_code
_entity_poly.pdbx_strand_id
1 'polypeptide(L)'
;MGNDIRNKGLLLDKADFALPSDCTMEALAESVLEFCHAAFSNEFDNPSLEFYGVVAEGFPEEDACAFHEEPTIWLEKSLGFRGTFLKLAADLGIPEEKASQAIKTGHGDLLEDHLKIEIMRHLDDRNYHDAEALMLHLPGVREIGLPGVLHGGHFDMSGRDVIVDYRVNNYGPGRRILAEIGFNWGQ
;
A
#
# COMPACT_ATOMS: atom_id res chain seq x y z
N MET A 1 13.00 20.27 -15.15
CA MET A 1 12.56 19.03 -15.84
C MET A 1 12.57 17.97 -14.76
N GLY A 2 11.40 17.42 -14.42
CA GLY A 2 11.28 16.40 -13.37
C GLY A 2 11.57 15.03 -13.96
N ASN A 3 12.18 14.14 -13.18
CA ASN A 3 12.31 12.73 -13.54
C ASN A 3 10.89 12.13 -13.69
N ASP A 4 10.65 11.30 -14.71
CA ASP A 4 9.39 10.56 -14.83
C ASP A 4 9.42 9.35 -13.90
N ILE A 5 9.01 9.58 -12.65
CA ILE A 5 8.95 8.58 -11.60
C ILE A 5 7.51 8.10 -11.45
N ARG A 6 7.32 6.78 -11.43
CA ARG A 6 6.05 6.12 -11.12
C ARG A 6 6.16 5.39 -9.79
N ASN A 7 5.45 5.84 -8.77
CA ASN A 7 5.51 5.23 -7.45
C ASN A 7 4.55 4.05 -7.36
N LYS A 8 4.92 3.04 -6.58
CA LYS A 8 4.12 1.84 -6.32
C LYS A 8 4.23 1.48 -4.85
N GLY A 9 3.06 1.26 -4.25
CA GLY A 9 2.96 0.71 -2.91
C GLY A 9 2.81 -0.79 -3.02
N LEU A 10 3.62 -1.54 -2.29
CA LEU A 10 3.52 -2.99 -2.23
C LEU A 10 3.04 -3.37 -0.84
N LEU A 11 1.83 -3.92 -0.78
CA LEU A 11 1.40 -4.63 0.41
C LEU A 11 2.03 -6.02 0.40
N LEU A 12 2.84 -6.30 1.40
CA LEU A 12 3.62 -7.52 1.59
C LEU A 12 3.32 -8.13 2.96
N ASP A 13 3.79 -9.34 3.20
CA ASP A 13 3.63 -10.03 4.48
C ASP A 13 4.99 -10.42 5.06
N LYS A 14 5.24 -10.08 6.32
CA LYS A 14 6.50 -10.39 7.03
C LYS A 14 6.83 -11.88 7.01
N ALA A 15 5.81 -12.75 7.00
CA ALA A 15 6.02 -14.20 6.96
C ALA A 15 6.75 -14.66 5.68
N ASP A 16 6.66 -13.90 4.58
CA ASP A 16 7.30 -14.26 3.31
C ASP A 16 8.83 -14.05 3.34
N PHE A 17 9.36 -13.34 4.35
CA PHE A 17 10.79 -13.02 4.48
C PHE A 17 11.55 -13.95 5.44
N ALA A 18 10.86 -14.88 6.12
CA ALA A 18 11.45 -15.85 7.05
C ALA A 18 12.39 -15.25 8.13
N LEU A 19 12.14 -14.00 8.54
CA LEU A 19 12.95 -13.30 9.53
C LEU A 19 12.69 -13.78 10.96
N PRO A 20 13.67 -13.66 11.87
CA PRO A 20 13.48 -13.87 13.30
C PRO A 20 12.34 -13.03 13.89
N SER A 21 11.69 -13.52 14.94
CA SER A 21 10.58 -12.83 15.59
C SER A 21 10.96 -11.48 16.20
N ASP A 22 12.21 -11.33 16.61
CA ASP A 22 12.81 -10.16 17.23
C ASP A 22 13.61 -9.28 16.23
N CYS A 23 13.38 -9.44 14.92
CA CYS A 23 14.03 -8.61 13.92
C CYS A 23 13.69 -7.12 14.11
N THR A 24 14.67 -6.25 13.84
CA THR A 24 14.46 -4.81 13.86
C THR A 24 13.74 -4.34 12.60
N MET A 25 13.26 -3.10 12.59
CA MET A 25 12.61 -2.53 11.41
C MET A 25 13.61 -2.39 10.25
N GLU A 26 14.88 -2.06 10.54
CA GLU A 26 15.94 -1.94 9.55
C GLU A 26 16.21 -3.28 8.87
N ALA A 27 16.35 -4.37 9.64
CA ALA A 27 16.57 -5.70 9.08
C ALA A 27 15.38 -6.16 8.20
N LEU A 28 14.16 -5.80 8.59
CA LEU A 28 12.97 -6.04 7.77
C LEU A 28 13.04 -5.26 6.47
N ALA A 29 13.37 -3.97 6.56
CA ALA A 29 13.42 -3.08 5.41
C ALA A 29 14.52 -3.46 4.42
N GLU A 30 15.69 -3.90 4.89
CA GLU A 30 16.76 -4.48 4.05
C GLU A 30 16.27 -5.73 3.31
N SER A 31 15.56 -6.62 3.99
CA SER A 31 15.01 -7.85 3.35
C SER A 31 13.96 -7.51 2.29
N VAL A 32 13.13 -6.50 2.54
CA VAL A 32 12.14 -6.01 1.58
C VAL A 32 12.82 -5.34 0.37
N LEU A 33 13.89 -4.57 0.60
CA LEU A 33 14.70 -3.97 -0.46
C LEU A 33 15.32 -5.05 -1.37
N GLU A 34 15.94 -6.08 -0.78
CA GLU A 34 16.50 -7.21 -1.53
C GLU A 34 15.43 -7.93 -2.37
N PHE A 35 14.24 -8.14 -1.80
CA PHE A 35 13.10 -8.69 -2.54
C PHE A 35 12.70 -7.80 -3.71
N CYS A 36 12.59 -6.48 -3.52
CA CYS A 36 12.19 -5.56 -4.58
C CYS A 36 13.21 -5.55 -5.72
N HIS A 37 14.51 -5.56 -5.40
CA HIS A 37 15.55 -5.69 -6.42
C HIS A 37 15.45 -7.02 -7.16
N ALA A 38 15.28 -8.14 -6.47
CA ALA A 38 15.13 -9.44 -7.12
C ALA A 38 13.87 -9.55 -7.99
N ALA A 39 12.77 -8.90 -7.59
CA ALA A 39 11.49 -8.98 -8.28
C ALA A 39 11.38 -8.01 -9.46
N PHE A 40 12.01 -6.83 -9.37
CA PHE A 40 11.73 -5.72 -10.29
C PHE A 40 12.96 -5.12 -10.96
N SER A 41 14.17 -5.34 -10.44
CA SER A 41 15.38 -4.92 -11.18
C SER A 41 15.61 -5.84 -12.37
N ASN A 42 15.91 -5.24 -13.50
CA ASN A 42 16.23 -5.89 -14.76
C ASN A 42 17.71 -5.66 -15.12
N GLU A 43 18.22 -6.41 -16.10
CA GLU A 43 19.61 -6.25 -16.58
C GLU A 43 19.86 -4.90 -17.27
N PHE A 44 18.79 -4.21 -17.67
CA PHE A 44 18.82 -2.96 -18.40
C PHE A 44 18.30 -1.91 -17.44
N ASP A 45 19.16 -1.12 -16.80
CA ASP A 45 18.90 -0.15 -15.70
C ASP A 45 17.77 0.90 -15.91
N ASN A 46 16.87 0.73 -16.89
CA ASN A 46 15.70 1.54 -17.18
C ASN A 46 14.40 0.69 -17.22
N PRO A 47 13.37 1.02 -16.43
CA PRO A 47 13.39 2.03 -15.37
C PRO A 47 14.32 1.62 -14.23
N SER A 48 15.01 2.60 -13.64
CA SER A 48 15.79 2.34 -12.44
C SER A 48 14.83 2.23 -11.25
N LEU A 49 14.99 1.16 -10.47
CA LEU A 49 14.22 0.95 -9.25
C LEU A 49 14.76 1.87 -8.14
N GLU A 50 13.88 2.68 -7.56
CA GLU A 50 14.12 3.47 -6.36
C GLU A 50 13.33 2.86 -5.19
N PHE A 51 13.92 2.86 -3.99
CA PHE A 51 13.27 2.32 -2.80
C PHE A 51 13.12 3.42 -1.76
N TYR A 52 11.89 3.79 -1.45
CA TYR A 52 11.63 4.95 -0.62
C TYR A 52 11.50 4.62 0.85
N GLY A 53 10.97 3.43 1.19
CA GLY A 53 10.74 3.07 2.59
C GLY A 53 9.81 1.89 2.81
N VAL A 54 9.66 1.56 4.09
CA VAL A 54 8.66 0.60 4.58
C VAL A 54 8.02 1.09 5.87
N VAL A 55 6.75 0.75 6.05
CA VAL A 55 6.05 0.72 7.33
C VAL A 55 5.54 -0.71 7.56
N ALA A 56 5.54 -1.20 8.79
CA ALA A 56 5.11 -2.57 9.09
C ALA A 56 4.22 -2.65 10.34
N GLU A 57 3.28 -3.59 10.32
CA GLU A 57 2.51 -3.95 11.51
C GLU A 57 3.38 -4.68 12.53
N GLY A 58 3.07 -4.46 13.81
CA GLY A 58 3.78 -5.09 14.92
C GLY A 58 5.05 -4.34 15.34
N PHE A 59 5.41 -3.26 14.63
CA PHE A 59 6.44 -2.33 15.05
C PHE A 59 5.84 -1.10 15.74
N PRO A 60 6.56 -0.50 16.70
CA PRO A 60 6.15 0.76 17.32
C PRO A 60 6.03 1.92 16.32
N GLU A 61 5.20 2.92 16.62
CA GLU A 61 5.05 4.09 15.75
C GLU A 61 6.30 4.96 15.71
N GLU A 62 7.16 4.90 16.73
CA GLU A 62 8.47 5.54 16.73
C GLU A 62 9.43 4.99 15.66
N ASP A 63 9.18 3.76 15.19
CA ASP A 63 9.90 3.13 14.06
C ASP A 63 9.13 3.30 12.74
N ALA A 64 8.29 4.34 12.65
CA ALA A 64 7.32 4.57 11.58
C ALA A 64 7.86 4.23 10.19
N CYS A 65 9.10 4.62 9.87
CA CYS A 65 9.68 4.33 8.58
C CYS A 65 11.21 4.14 8.63
N ALA A 66 11.71 2.97 8.21
CA ALA A 66 13.15 2.65 8.26
C ALA A 66 14.00 3.35 7.18
N PHE A 67 13.43 3.60 6.00
CA PHE A 67 14.05 4.42 4.96
C PHE A 67 13.04 5.47 4.53
N HIS A 68 13.48 6.71 4.33
CA HIS A 68 12.60 7.78 3.87
C HIS A 68 13.39 8.71 2.97
N GLU A 69 13.28 8.47 1.67
CA GLU A 69 13.77 9.37 0.63
C GLU A 69 12.61 10.21 0.12
N GLU A 70 12.77 11.54 0.07
CA GLU A 70 11.75 12.43 -0.49
C GLU A 70 11.98 12.59 -2.00
N PRO A 71 10.90 12.57 -2.83
CA PRO A 71 9.48 12.61 -2.44
C PRO A 71 8.76 11.23 -2.43
N THR A 72 8.04 10.94 -1.35
CA THR A 72 7.10 9.79 -1.23
C THR A 72 5.65 10.21 -1.45
N ILE A 73 4.76 9.26 -1.74
CA ILE A 73 3.31 9.45 -1.89
C ILE A 73 2.56 8.99 -0.64
N TRP A 74 2.90 7.83 -0.08
CA TRP A 74 2.12 7.21 1.01
C TRP A 74 2.88 7.17 2.33
N LEU A 75 4.20 6.98 2.29
CA LEU A 75 5.00 6.88 3.51
C LEU A 75 5.31 8.26 4.08
N GLU A 76 5.14 8.42 5.38
CA GLU A 76 5.50 9.65 6.11
C GLU A 76 6.29 9.27 7.37
N LYS A 77 7.33 10.04 7.70
CA LYS A 77 8.18 9.79 8.89
C LYS A 77 7.41 9.72 10.21
N SER A 78 6.27 10.38 10.30
CA SER A 78 5.44 10.46 11.52
C SER A 78 4.26 9.48 11.52
N LEU A 79 4.07 8.69 10.45
CA LEU A 79 2.96 7.76 10.35
C LEU A 79 3.49 6.33 10.23
N GLY A 80 3.24 5.52 11.26
CA GLY A 80 3.41 4.07 11.14
C GLY A 80 2.30 3.45 10.29
N PHE A 81 2.35 2.12 10.12
CA PHE A 81 1.44 1.37 9.24
C PHE A 81 -0.04 1.72 9.42
N ARG A 82 -0.52 1.75 10.67
CA ARG A 82 -1.92 2.08 10.97
C ARG A 82 -2.26 3.51 10.52
N GLY A 83 -1.39 4.47 10.80
CA GLY A 83 -1.58 5.87 10.41
C GLY A 83 -1.70 6.03 8.90
N THR A 84 -0.82 5.37 8.14
CA THR A 84 -0.86 5.39 6.66
C THR A 84 -2.19 4.87 6.12
N PHE A 85 -2.67 3.72 6.59
CA PHE A 85 -3.93 3.15 6.08
C PHE A 85 -5.17 3.91 6.57
N LEU A 86 -5.14 4.59 7.71
CA LEU A 86 -6.22 5.48 8.11
C LEU A 86 -6.30 6.74 7.25
N LYS A 87 -5.14 7.28 6.84
CA LYS A 87 -5.09 8.41 5.90
C LYS A 87 -5.69 8.01 4.54
N LEU A 88 -5.27 6.86 4.00
CA LEU A 88 -5.85 6.29 2.77
C LEU A 88 -7.37 6.07 2.87
N ALA A 89 -7.84 5.60 4.03
CA ALA A 89 -9.27 5.45 4.27
C ALA A 89 -10.01 6.79 4.21
N ALA A 90 -9.45 7.83 4.85
CA ALA A 90 -10.03 9.17 4.85
C ALA A 90 -10.11 9.76 3.43
N ASP A 91 -9.08 9.54 2.60
CA ASP A 91 -9.07 9.96 1.19
C ASP A 91 -10.16 9.29 0.35
N LEU A 92 -10.58 8.08 0.74
CA LEU A 92 -11.70 7.34 0.14
C LEU A 92 -13.07 7.64 0.79
N GLY A 93 -13.12 8.57 1.74
CA GLY A 93 -14.34 8.90 2.49
C GLY A 93 -14.76 7.84 3.53
N ILE A 94 -13.92 6.84 3.80
CA ILE A 94 -14.22 5.75 4.74
C ILE A 94 -14.06 6.26 6.18
N PRO A 95 -15.08 6.11 7.05
CA PRO A 95 -14.98 6.47 8.46
C PRO A 95 -13.87 5.73 9.20
N GLU A 96 -13.14 6.45 10.06
CA GLU A 96 -12.00 5.91 10.83
C GLU A 96 -12.36 4.65 11.63
N GLU A 97 -13.57 4.59 12.18
CA GLU A 97 -14.06 3.41 12.92
C GLU A 97 -14.04 2.14 12.07
N LYS A 98 -14.59 2.23 10.84
CA LYS A 98 -14.63 1.10 9.90
C LYS A 98 -13.24 0.73 9.43
N ALA A 99 -12.42 1.72 9.10
CA ALA A 99 -11.04 1.53 8.68
C ALA A 99 -10.21 0.86 9.78
N SER A 100 -10.33 1.32 11.03
CA SER A 100 -9.66 0.76 12.20
C SER A 100 -10.06 -0.69 12.44
N GLN A 101 -11.35 -1.02 12.31
CA GLN A 101 -11.83 -2.38 12.46
C GLN A 101 -11.30 -3.29 11.35
N ALA A 102 -11.32 -2.84 10.10
CA ALA A 102 -10.79 -3.60 8.97
C ALA A 102 -9.29 -3.85 9.11
N ILE A 103 -8.51 -2.83 9.47
CA ILE A 103 -7.08 -2.97 9.78
C ILE A 103 -6.93 -4.01 10.90
N LYS A 104 -7.60 -3.85 12.05
CA LYS A 104 -7.43 -4.77 13.19
C LYS A 104 -7.78 -6.23 12.87
N THR A 105 -8.83 -6.46 12.09
CA THR A 105 -9.37 -7.80 11.84
C THR A 105 -8.86 -8.45 10.56
N GLY A 106 -8.36 -7.65 9.62
CA GLY A 106 -8.02 -8.09 8.26
C GLY A 106 -9.25 -8.41 7.40
N HIS A 107 -10.46 -8.06 7.86
CA HIS A 107 -11.70 -8.30 7.14
C HIS A 107 -12.19 -7.02 6.47
N GLY A 108 -12.40 -7.08 5.15
CA GLY A 108 -12.82 -5.93 4.35
C GLY A 108 -14.32 -5.78 4.16
N ASP A 109 -15.18 -6.62 4.77
CA ASP A 109 -16.63 -6.57 4.55
C ASP A 109 -17.23 -5.18 4.82
N LEU A 110 -16.81 -4.54 5.92
CA LEU A 110 -17.27 -3.20 6.29
C LEU A 110 -16.77 -2.09 5.34
N LEU A 111 -15.61 -2.30 4.72
CA LEU A 111 -15.07 -1.39 3.72
C LEU A 111 -15.86 -1.53 2.42
N GLU A 112 -16.08 -2.77 1.98
CA GLU A 112 -16.86 -3.09 0.78
C GLU A 112 -18.28 -2.51 0.86
N ASP A 113 -18.98 -2.76 1.96
CA ASP A 113 -20.33 -2.24 2.17
C ASP A 113 -20.37 -0.71 2.15
N HIS A 114 -19.37 -0.07 2.74
CA HIS A 114 -19.28 1.38 2.72
C HIS A 114 -19.01 1.93 1.33
N LEU A 115 -18.04 1.38 0.60
CA LEU A 115 -17.72 1.78 -0.76
C LEU A 115 -18.95 1.63 -1.67
N LYS A 116 -19.73 0.55 -1.55
CA LYS A 116 -20.98 0.38 -2.32
C LYS A 116 -21.98 1.51 -2.05
N ILE A 117 -22.17 1.88 -0.78
CA ILE A 117 -23.07 2.98 -0.40
C ILE A 117 -22.59 4.30 -1.00
N GLU A 118 -21.30 4.60 -0.89
CA GLU A 118 -20.73 5.84 -1.40
C GLU A 118 -20.78 5.91 -2.93
N ILE A 119 -20.46 4.82 -3.63
CA ILE A 119 -20.61 4.72 -5.08
C ILE A 119 -22.06 5.02 -5.49
N MET A 120 -23.04 4.37 -4.85
CA MET A 120 -24.46 4.62 -5.15
C MET A 120 -24.85 6.07 -4.91
N ARG A 121 -24.38 6.68 -3.81
CA ARG A 121 -24.61 8.10 -3.50
C ARG A 121 -24.06 9.01 -4.60
N HIS A 122 -22.83 8.79 -5.04
CA HIS A 122 -22.23 9.56 -6.14
C HIS A 122 -23.00 9.38 -7.46
N LEU A 123 -23.48 8.17 -7.76
CA LEU A 123 -24.29 7.91 -8.95
C LEU A 123 -25.65 8.63 -8.89
N ASP A 124 -26.32 8.63 -7.74
CA ASP A 124 -27.58 9.35 -7.50
C ASP A 124 -27.39 10.87 -7.69
N ASP A 125 -26.24 11.40 -7.25
CA ASP A 125 -25.84 12.80 -7.41
C ASP A 125 -25.29 13.13 -8.82
N ARG A 126 -25.24 12.14 -9.74
CA ARG A 126 -24.65 12.25 -11.09
C ARG A 126 -23.17 12.64 -11.10
N ASN A 127 -22.46 12.36 -10.01
CA ASN A 127 -21.02 12.52 -9.90
C ASN A 127 -20.32 11.23 -10.35
N TYR A 128 -20.30 11.02 -11.66
CA TYR A 128 -19.74 9.79 -12.25
C TYR A 128 -18.24 9.64 -12.08
N HIS A 129 -17.51 10.76 -11.94
CA HIS A 129 -16.06 10.74 -11.79
C HIS A 129 -15.66 10.11 -10.44
N ASP A 130 -16.24 10.60 -9.35
CA ASP A 130 -15.92 10.07 -8.01
C ASP A 130 -16.47 8.65 -7.83
N ALA A 131 -17.62 8.35 -8.43
CA ALA A 131 -18.15 6.98 -8.46
C ALA A 131 -17.17 6.01 -9.14
N GLU A 132 -16.62 6.38 -10.30
CA GLU A 132 -15.63 5.57 -11.02
C GLU A 132 -14.34 5.41 -10.22
N ALA A 133 -13.87 6.48 -9.57
CA ALA A 133 -12.69 6.42 -8.70
C ALA A 133 -12.86 5.43 -7.54
N LEU A 134 -14.02 5.44 -6.86
CA LEU A 134 -14.30 4.48 -5.78
C LEU A 134 -14.52 3.06 -6.29
N MET A 135 -15.13 2.91 -7.48
CA MET A 135 -15.31 1.60 -8.11
C MET A 135 -13.99 0.89 -8.41
N LEU A 136 -12.90 1.62 -8.63
CA LEU A 136 -11.56 1.03 -8.80
C LEU A 136 -11.13 0.22 -7.57
N HIS A 137 -11.49 0.67 -6.37
CA HIS A 137 -11.09 0.05 -5.10
C HIS A 137 -12.06 -1.04 -4.62
N LEU A 138 -13.24 -1.16 -5.23
CA LEU A 138 -14.24 -2.13 -4.80
C LEU A 138 -13.79 -3.59 -5.04
N PRO A 139 -13.17 -3.95 -6.19
CA PRO A 139 -12.63 -5.29 -6.39
C PRO A 139 -11.54 -5.61 -5.36
N GLY A 140 -11.70 -6.72 -4.65
CA GLY A 140 -10.66 -7.25 -3.77
C GLY A 140 -10.58 -6.65 -2.38
N VAL A 141 -11.20 -5.50 -2.11
CA VAL A 141 -11.14 -4.85 -0.79
C VAL A 141 -11.56 -5.80 0.34
N ARG A 142 -12.52 -6.69 0.06
CA ARG A 142 -12.98 -7.72 0.99
C ARG A 142 -11.88 -8.70 1.40
N GLU A 143 -11.15 -9.22 0.41
CA GLU A 143 -10.11 -10.23 0.58
C GLU A 143 -8.80 -9.63 1.11
N ILE A 144 -8.47 -8.43 0.63
CA ILE A 144 -7.27 -7.71 0.99
C ILE A 144 -7.39 -7.20 2.43
N GLY A 145 -8.57 -6.67 2.79
CA GLY A 145 -8.89 -6.20 4.14
C GLY A 145 -8.23 -4.86 4.52
N LEU A 146 -7.78 -4.08 3.53
CA LEU A 146 -7.15 -2.78 3.73
C LEU A 146 -7.69 -1.73 2.75
N PRO A 147 -7.87 -0.47 3.21
CA PRO A 147 -8.34 0.63 2.37
C PRO A 147 -7.25 1.08 1.38
N GLY A 148 -7.65 1.49 0.18
CA GLY A 148 -6.74 2.06 -0.82
C GLY A 148 -5.85 1.04 -1.56
N VAL A 149 -5.95 -0.25 -1.23
CA VAL A 149 -5.14 -1.31 -1.85
C VAL A 149 -5.93 -2.01 -2.95
N LEU A 150 -5.31 -2.16 -4.11
CA LEU A 150 -5.84 -2.90 -5.26
C LEU A 150 -5.27 -4.31 -5.32
N HIS A 151 -5.86 -5.20 -6.10
CA HIS A 151 -5.24 -6.49 -6.37
C HIS A 151 -3.93 -6.35 -7.17
N GLY A 152 -3.03 -7.33 -7.02
CA GLY A 152 -1.75 -7.41 -7.74
C GLY A 152 -1.85 -7.30 -9.28
N GLY A 153 -2.97 -7.69 -9.88
CA GLY A 153 -3.20 -7.55 -11.32
C GLY A 153 -3.24 -6.10 -11.85
N HIS A 154 -3.33 -5.12 -10.95
CA HIS A 154 -3.24 -3.69 -11.28
C HIS A 154 -1.80 -3.16 -11.30
N PHE A 155 -0.81 -3.99 -10.99
CA PHE A 155 0.58 -3.57 -11.01
C PHE A 155 1.08 -3.33 -12.44
N ASP A 156 1.58 -2.13 -12.69
CA ASP A 156 2.21 -1.73 -13.95
C ASP A 156 3.31 -0.71 -13.63
N MET A 157 4.57 -1.02 -13.97
CA MET A 157 5.72 -0.15 -13.71
C MET A 157 5.60 1.23 -14.38
N SER A 158 4.89 1.33 -15.50
CA SER A 158 4.64 2.58 -16.23
C SER A 158 3.29 3.23 -15.87
N GLY A 159 2.46 2.50 -15.11
CA GLY A 159 1.10 2.88 -14.79
C GLY A 159 1.01 3.95 -13.70
N ARG A 160 -0.25 4.26 -13.34
CA ARG A 160 -0.59 5.22 -12.29
C ARG A 160 -0.06 4.79 -10.92
N ASP A 161 0.09 5.76 -10.03
CA ASP A 161 0.51 5.49 -8.66
C ASP A 161 -0.60 4.75 -7.91
N VAL A 162 -0.29 3.54 -7.46
CA VAL A 162 -1.23 2.64 -6.81
C VAL A 162 -0.53 1.82 -5.74
N ILE A 163 -1.29 1.41 -4.73
CA ILE A 163 -0.89 0.37 -3.80
C ILE A 163 -1.52 -0.94 -4.26
N VAL A 164 -0.73 -1.99 -4.40
CA VAL A 164 -1.19 -3.31 -4.81
C VAL A 164 -0.91 -4.37 -3.76
N ASP A 165 -1.81 -5.33 -3.63
CA ASP A 165 -1.62 -6.54 -2.85
C ASP A 165 -0.65 -7.46 -3.59
N TYR A 166 0.57 -7.55 -3.06
CA TYR A 166 1.67 -8.34 -3.59
C TYR A 166 2.06 -9.48 -2.64
N ARG A 167 1.22 -9.76 -1.63
CA ARG A 167 1.39 -10.89 -0.72
C ARG A 167 1.23 -12.20 -1.47
N VAL A 168 2.09 -13.17 -1.19
CA VAL A 168 1.93 -14.52 -1.73
C VAL A 168 0.73 -15.21 -1.10
N ASN A 169 0.58 -15.05 0.22
CA ASN A 169 -0.58 -15.51 0.99
C ASN A 169 -1.01 -14.42 1.97
N ASN A 170 -2.32 -14.32 2.22
CA ASN A 170 -2.84 -13.49 3.30
C ASN A 170 -2.82 -14.29 4.61
N TYR A 171 -1.80 -14.09 5.45
CA TYR A 171 -1.73 -14.74 6.76
C TYR A 171 -2.41 -13.92 7.88
N GLY A 172 -3.14 -12.86 7.52
CA GLY A 172 -3.91 -12.04 8.43
C GLY A 172 -3.13 -10.90 9.11
N PRO A 173 -3.77 -10.20 10.06
CA PRO A 173 -3.20 -9.03 10.75
C PRO A 173 -1.93 -9.30 11.56
N GLY A 174 -1.21 -8.21 11.88
CA GLY A 174 -0.06 -8.18 12.78
C GLY A 174 1.29 -8.40 12.10
N ARG A 175 1.30 -8.51 10.78
CA ARG A 175 2.49 -8.87 9.98
C ARG A 175 2.52 -8.24 8.60
N ARG A 176 1.54 -7.40 8.27
CA ARG A 176 1.48 -6.73 6.97
C ARG A 176 2.54 -5.65 6.90
N ILE A 177 3.07 -5.44 5.71
CA ILE A 177 4.09 -4.44 5.41
C ILE A 177 3.59 -3.62 4.23
N LEU A 178 3.77 -2.31 4.28
CA LEU A 178 3.65 -1.46 3.11
C LEU A 178 5.05 -0.96 2.77
N ALA A 179 5.55 -1.34 1.59
CA ALA A 179 6.75 -0.79 1.00
C ALA A 179 6.38 0.22 -0.08
N GLU A 180 7.15 1.29 -0.21
CA GLU A 180 7.01 2.24 -1.32
C GLU A 180 8.27 2.21 -2.18
N ILE A 181 8.06 1.99 -3.48
CA ILE A 181 9.11 1.96 -4.50
C ILE A 181 8.77 2.91 -5.64
N GLY A 182 9.78 3.28 -6.42
CA GLY A 182 9.65 4.13 -7.60
C GLY A 182 10.29 3.48 -8.82
N PHE A 183 9.68 3.69 -9.98
CA PHE A 183 10.27 3.35 -11.27
C PHE A 183 10.61 4.65 -11.98
N ASN A 184 11.91 4.98 -12.02
CA ASN A 184 12.41 6.18 -12.67
C ASN A 184 12.79 5.85 -14.12
N TRP A 185 12.02 6.39 -15.05
CA TRP A 185 12.18 6.15 -16.49
C TRP A 185 13.20 7.08 -17.16
N GLY A 186 13.88 7.92 -16.37
CA GLY A 186 14.80 8.94 -16.85
C GLY A 186 14.10 10.23 -17.31
N GLN A 187 14.80 10.99 -18.14
CA GLN A 187 14.31 12.17 -18.85
C GLN A 187 14.20 11.89 -20.35
#